data_AF-A0A4V3JKV6-F1
#
_entry.id   AF-A0A4V3JKV6-F1
#
_cell.length_a   1.000
_cell.length_b   1.000
_cell.length_c   1.000
_cell.angle_alpha   90.00
_cell.angle_beta   90.00
_cell.angle_gamma   90.00
#
_symmetry.space_group_name_H-M   'P 1'
#
loop_
_entity.id
_entity.type
_entity.pdbx_description
1 polymer ?
#
loop_
_entity_poly.entity_id
_entity_poly.type
_entity_poly.pdbx_seq_one_letter_code
_entity_poly.pdbx_strand_id
1 'polypeptide(L)'
;MEYMESLLDEYYDLSLKLTGLGGPENDSELYLEILSIEEEICWEFSLPASAKNRQLFQFFDPKKTKETNIQTAIQSLERTRTKYFYKPEKTFFEYLETKSDKNDFKNIRVPMVNGTFYEFLYPV
;
A
#
# COMPACT_ATOMS: atom_id res chain seq x y z
N MET A 1 -0.60 25.85 0.53
CA MET A 1 -0.91 24.45 0.22
C MET A 1 -0.61 23.66 1.48
N GLU A 2 -1.52 22.81 1.92
CA GLU A 2 -1.20 21.92 3.05
C GLU A 2 -0.10 20.94 2.64
N TYR A 3 0.73 20.51 3.58
CA TYR A 3 1.87 19.62 3.32
C TYR A 3 1.48 18.34 2.54
N MET A 4 0.31 17.78 2.86
CA MET A 4 -0.22 16.59 2.21
C MET A 4 -0.62 16.82 0.76
N GLU A 5 -1.19 17.98 0.46
CA GLU A 5 -1.53 18.35 -0.91
C GLU A 5 -0.25 18.49 -1.74
N SER A 6 0.82 19.06 -1.19
CA SER A 6 2.11 19.15 -1.90
C SER A 6 2.74 17.79 -2.17
N LEU A 7 2.69 16.85 -1.23
CA LEU A 7 3.23 15.49 -1.44
C LEU A 7 2.46 14.74 -2.54
N LEU A 8 1.12 14.85 -2.55
CA LEU A 8 0.28 14.24 -3.59
C LEU A 8 0.45 14.92 -4.94
N ASP A 9 0.70 16.23 -4.95
CA ASP A 9 0.97 17.02 -6.14
C ASP A 9 2.29 16.61 -6.80
N GLU A 10 3.35 16.47 -6.01
CA GLU A 10 4.67 15.99 -6.43
C GLU A 10 4.62 14.54 -6.92
N TYR A 11 3.98 13.66 -6.12
CA TYR A 11 3.75 12.26 -6.49
C TYR A 11 3.10 12.13 -7.87
N TYR A 12 2.07 12.93 -8.14
CA TYR A 12 1.34 12.87 -9.39
C TYR A 12 2.22 13.27 -10.58
N ASP A 13 3.01 14.34 -10.45
CA ASP A 13 3.88 14.81 -11.53
C ASP A 13 5.00 13.81 -11.83
N LEU A 14 5.61 13.22 -10.80
CA LEU A 14 6.64 12.20 -10.97
C LEU A 14 6.06 10.91 -11.57
N SER A 15 4.85 10.52 -11.15
CA SER A 15 4.15 9.36 -11.72
C SER A 15 3.85 9.53 -13.20
N LEU A 16 3.42 10.73 -13.62
CA LEU A 16 3.23 11.06 -15.03
C LEU A 16 4.55 11.05 -15.80
N LYS A 17 5.62 11.61 -15.21
CA LYS A 17 6.96 11.60 -15.80
C LYS A 17 7.46 10.17 -16.03
N LEU A 18 7.36 9.30 -15.03
CA LEU A 18 7.76 7.90 -15.12
C LEU A 18 6.94 7.15 -16.18
N THR A 19 5.63 7.41 -16.23
CA THR A 19 4.75 6.83 -17.26
C THR A 19 5.17 7.28 -18.66
N GLY A 20 5.52 8.56 -18.83
CA GLY A 20 6.03 9.12 -20.09
C GLY A 20 7.37 8.53 -20.53
N LEU A 21 8.20 8.08 -19.57
CA LEU A 21 9.47 7.39 -19.83
C LEU A 21 9.28 5.89 -20.12
N GLY A 22 8.07 5.36 -20.08
CA GLY A 22 7.78 3.94 -20.34
C GLY A 22 7.86 3.04 -19.12
N GLY A 23 7.90 3.60 -17.91
CA GLY A 23 7.77 2.88 -16.65
C GLY A 23 9.09 2.61 -15.91
N PRO A 24 9.03 1.82 -14.82
CA PRO A 24 10.15 1.60 -13.89
C PRO A 24 11.42 1.02 -14.52
N GLU A 25 11.29 0.28 -15.62
CA GLU A 25 12.43 -0.35 -16.31
C GLU A 25 13.35 0.66 -17.00
N ASN A 26 12.82 1.83 -17.36
CA ASN A 26 13.55 2.86 -18.10
C ASN A 26 14.13 3.96 -17.22
N ASP A 27 13.62 4.11 -15.99
CA ASP A 27 14.14 5.06 -15.00
C ASP A 27 13.90 4.51 -13.58
N SER A 28 14.84 3.68 -13.13
CA SER A 28 14.76 3.04 -11.81
C SER A 28 14.97 4.02 -10.66
N GLU A 29 15.73 5.10 -10.89
CA GLU A 29 15.97 6.12 -9.85
C GLU A 29 14.70 6.91 -9.57
N LEU A 30 14.02 7.36 -10.63
CA LEU A 30 12.72 8.03 -10.51
C LEU A 30 11.67 7.10 -9.88
N TYR A 31 11.69 5.81 -10.19
CA TYR A 31 10.80 4.85 -9.55
C TYR A 31 11.06 4.74 -8.03
N LEU A 32 12.32 4.70 -7.60
CA LEU A 32 12.66 4.68 -6.17
C LEU A 32 12.27 5.97 -5.45
N GLU A 33 12.43 7.12 -6.12
CA GLU A 33 11.98 8.43 -5.61
C GLU A 33 10.45 8.42 -5.39
N ILE A 34 9.69 7.96 -6.38
CA ILE A 34 8.23 7.81 -6.26
C ILE A 34 7.90 6.91 -5.07
N LEU A 35 8.53 5.74 -4.94
CA LEU A 35 8.29 4.83 -3.81
C LEU A 35 8.55 5.49 -2.45
N SER A 36 9.58 6.34 -2.34
CA SER A 36 9.86 7.10 -1.13
C SER A 36 8.71 8.05 -0.78
N ILE A 37 8.17 8.76 -1.78
CA ILE A 37 7.01 9.65 -1.60
C ILE A 37 5.76 8.85 -1.23
N GLU A 38 5.55 7.66 -1.83
CA GLU A 38 4.42 6.79 -1.45
C GLU A 38 4.49 6.38 0.03
N GLU A 39 5.69 6.10 0.54
CA GLU A 39 5.92 5.77 1.94
C GLU A 39 5.64 6.95 2.86
N GLU A 40 6.09 8.14 2.48
CA GLU A 40 5.86 9.37 3.23
C GLU A 40 4.37 9.74 3.30
N ILE A 41 3.65 9.68 2.18
CA ILE A 41 2.20 9.88 2.14
C ILE A 41 1.49 8.91 3.12
N CYS A 42 1.84 7.63 3.11
CA CYS A 42 1.24 6.66 4.03
C CYS A 42 1.54 7.01 5.49
N TRP A 43 2.78 7.39 5.79
CA TRP A 43 3.21 7.73 7.14
C TRP A 43 2.43 8.93 7.70
N GLU A 44 2.28 10.00 6.93
CA GLU A 44 1.54 11.18 7.35
C GLU A 44 0.05 10.89 7.65
N PHE A 45 -0.55 9.95 6.92
CA PHE A 45 -1.91 9.48 7.20
C PHE A 45 -1.98 8.42 8.32
N SER A 46 -0.87 8.11 8.99
CA SER A 46 -0.77 7.05 10.01
C SER A 46 -1.19 5.69 9.49
N LEU A 47 -0.89 5.41 8.22
CA LEU A 47 -1.19 4.16 7.54
C LEU A 47 0.10 3.39 7.27
N PRO A 48 0.10 2.05 7.37
CA PRO A 48 1.23 1.26 6.92
C PRO A 48 1.39 1.40 5.41
N ALA A 49 2.62 1.52 4.91
CA ALA A 49 2.94 1.64 3.49
C ALA A 49 2.78 0.31 2.72
N SER A 50 1.64 -0.36 2.90
CA SER A 50 1.25 -1.58 2.20
C SER A 50 0.75 -1.27 0.78
N ALA A 51 0.82 -2.25 -0.12
CA ALA A 51 0.26 -2.14 -1.47
C ALA A 51 -1.21 -1.68 -1.43
N LYS A 52 -2.01 -2.19 -0.50
CA LYS A 52 -3.42 -1.81 -0.34
C LYS A 52 -3.62 -0.32 -0.03
N ASN A 53 -2.76 0.28 0.78
CA ASN A 53 -2.87 1.69 1.14
C ASN A 53 -2.30 2.61 0.07
N ARG A 54 -1.24 2.18 -0.63
CA ARG A 54 -0.69 2.91 -1.80
C ARG A 54 -1.71 3.02 -2.95
N GLN A 55 -2.54 1.99 -3.11
CA GLN A 55 -3.65 1.99 -4.08
C GLN A 55 -4.70 3.08 -3.84
N LEU A 56 -4.76 3.70 -2.66
CA LEU A 56 -5.69 4.79 -2.36
C LEU A 56 -5.40 6.06 -3.17
N PHE A 57 -4.18 6.20 -3.69
CA PHE A 57 -3.73 7.37 -4.45
C PHE A 57 -3.01 7.04 -5.77
N GLN A 58 -2.60 5.78 -6.00
CA GLN A 58 -1.99 5.32 -7.28
C GLN A 58 -2.94 5.35 -8.50
N PHE A 59 -4.25 5.15 -8.31
CA PHE A 59 -5.21 4.98 -9.41
C PHE A 59 -5.98 6.27 -9.73
N PHE A 60 -5.25 7.32 -10.07
CA PHE A 60 -5.87 8.57 -10.52
C PHE A 60 -6.60 8.37 -11.85
N ASP A 61 -7.78 9.00 -11.98
CA ASP A 61 -8.60 8.92 -13.19
C ASP A 61 -8.05 9.92 -14.23
N PRO A 62 -7.54 9.45 -15.39
CA PRO A 62 -6.97 10.33 -16.40
C PRO A 62 -8.00 11.26 -17.04
N LYS A 63 -9.31 11.02 -16.82
CA LYS A 63 -10.39 11.91 -17.28
C LYS A 63 -10.66 13.07 -16.32
N LYS A 64 -10.06 13.06 -15.13
CA LYS A 64 -10.24 14.09 -14.09
C LYS A 64 -9.01 14.99 -14.01
N THR A 65 -9.22 16.20 -13.49
CA THR A 65 -8.11 17.13 -13.24
C THR A 65 -7.22 16.62 -12.11
N LYS A 66 -5.96 17.10 -12.09
CA LYS A 66 -4.99 16.80 -11.04
C LYS A 66 -5.57 17.11 -9.65
N GLU A 67 -6.17 18.29 -9.49
CA GLU A 67 -6.76 18.72 -8.22
C GLU A 67 -7.89 17.78 -7.78
N THR A 68 -8.72 17.32 -8.72
CA THR A 68 -9.81 16.40 -8.41
C THR A 68 -9.28 15.04 -7.95
N ASN A 69 -8.21 14.55 -8.58
CA ASN A 69 -7.55 13.30 -8.20
C ASN A 69 -6.89 13.43 -6.81
N ILE A 70 -6.21 14.54 -6.53
CA ILE A 70 -5.61 14.82 -5.21
C ILE A 70 -6.68 14.86 -4.13
N GLN A 71 -7.77 15.61 -4.32
CA GLN A 71 -8.85 15.69 -3.35
C GLN A 71 -9.52 14.32 -3.11
N THR A 72 -9.66 13.50 -4.16
CA THR A 72 -10.19 12.14 -4.03
C THR A 72 -9.25 11.23 -3.23
N ALA A 73 -7.94 11.35 -3.45
CA ALA A 73 -6.92 10.62 -2.70
C ALA A 73 -6.94 11.01 -1.21
N ILE A 74 -6.98 12.30 -0.89
CA ILE A 74 -7.07 12.81 0.48
C ILE A 74 -8.30 12.23 1.18
N GLN A 75 -9.48 12.31 0.58
CA GLN A 75 -10.71 11.75 1.16
C GLN A 75 -10.60 10.24 1.41
N SER A 76 -9.96 9.51 0.49
CA SER A 76 -9.76 8.06 0.61
C SER A 76 -8.79 7.71 1.73
N LEU A 77 -7.72 8.49 1.87
CA LEU A 77 -6.71 8.36 2.92
C LEU A 77 -7.28 8.69 4.30
N GLU A 78 -8.03 9.79 4.45
CA GLU A 78 -8.69 10.18 5.69
C GLU A 78 -9.73 9.15 6.16
N ARG A 79 -10.55 8.66 5.22
CA ARG A 79 -11.54 7.61 5.51
C ARG A 79 -10.86 6.33 5.98
N THR A 80 -9.74 5.97 5.35
CA THR A 80 -8.98 4.77 5.71
C THR A 80 -8.28 4.95 7.05
N ARG A 81 -7.64 6.09 7.30
CA ARG A 81 -7.06 6.47 8.60
C ARG A 81 -8.08 6.34 9.72
N THR A 82 -9.27 6.91 9.52
CA THR A 82 -10.37 6.84 10.50
C THR A 82 -10.75 5.39 10.79
N LYS A 83 -10.92 4.58 9.75
CA LYS A 83 -11.21 3.15 9.89
C LYS A 83 -10.11 2.41 10.65
N TYR A 84 -8.85 2.70 10.34
CA TYR A 84 -7.69 2.09 10.97
C TYR A 84 -7.58 2.45 12.45
N PHE A 85 -7.91 3.70 12.81
CA PHE A 85 -7.92 4.16 14.20
C PHE A 85 -8.98 3.42 15.04
N TYR A 86 -10.20 3.24 14.52
CA TYR A 86 -11.28 2.58 15.26
C TYR A 86 -11.24 1.05 15.21
N LYS A 87 -10.63 0.48 14.18
CA LYS A 87 -10.48 -0.96 14.02
C LYS A 87 -9.16 -1.24 13.29
N PRO A 88 -8.03 -1.25 14.01
CA PRO A 88 -6.76 -1.60 13.42
C PRO A 88 -6.90 -2.96 12.72
N GLU A 89 -6.32 -3.08 11.53
CA GLU A 89 -6.28 -4.38 10.86
C GLU A 89 -5.50 -5.34 11.74
N LYS A 90 -6.07 -6.54 11.96
CA LYS A 90 -5.41 -7.55 12.78
C LYS A 90 -4.01 -7.80 12.24
N THR A 91 -3.02 -7.72 13.12
CA THR A 91 -1.65 -8.05 12.74
C THR A 91 -1.58 -9.51 12.29
N PHE A 92 -0.57 -9.88 11.51
CA PHE A 92 -0.38 -11.27 11.08
C PHE A 92 -0.33 -12.23 12.28
N PHE A 93 0.25 -11.80 13.40
CA PHE A 93 0.28 -12.56 14.66
C PHE A 93 -1.12 -12.76 15.25
N GLU A 94 -1.94 -11.72 15.33
CA GLU A 94 -3.34 -11.84 15.78
C GLU A 94 -4.15 -12.75 14.86
N TYR A 95 -3.89 -12.75 13.54
CA TYR A 95 -4.53 -13.68 12.61
C TYR A 95 -4.15 -15.14 12.90
N LEU A 96 -2.88 -15.41 13.24
CA LEU A 96 -2.42 -16.74 13.64
C LEU A 96 -3.08 -17.18 14.96
N GLU A 97 -3.17 -16.28 15.94
CA GLU A 97 -3.81 -16.56 17.23
C GLU A 97 -5.32 -16.81 17.09
N THR A 98 -6.02 -16.05 16.24
CA THR A 98 -7.47 -16.22 16.02
C THR A 98 -7.82 -17.58 15.37
N LYS A 99 -6.84 -18.25 14.73
CA LYS A 99 -7.04 -19.60 14.16
C LYS A 99 -6.77 -20.73 15.16
N SER A 100 -6.23 -20.45 16.34
CA SER A 100 -5.91 -21.48 17.34
C SER A 100 -7.14 -22.10 18.03
N ASP A 101 -8.30 -21.45 17.98
CA ASP A 101 -9.54 -21.93 18.64
C ASP A 101 -10.41 -22.87 17.80
N LYS A 102 -10.00 -23.21 16.57
CA LYS A 102 -10.70 -24.21 15.76
C LYS A 102 -9.72 -25.28 15.30
N ASN A 103 -9.68 -26.37 16.06
CA ASN A 103 -9.14 -27.66 15.67
C ASN A 103 -9.58 -28.01 14.25
N ASP A 104 -8.70 -27.75 13.30
CA ASP A 104 -8.64 -28.40 11.99
C ASP A 104 -7.26 -28.09 11.44
N PHE A 105 -6.36 -29.07 11.52
CA PHE A 105 -5.03 -29.04 10.92
C PHE A 105 -5.16 -28.73 9.42
N LYS A 106 -5.00 -27.46 9.04
CA LYS A 106 -4.91 -27.06 7.64
C LYS A 106 -3.45 -26.84 7.33
N ASN A 107 -2.91 -27.65 6.43
CA ASN A 107 -1.63 -27.44 5.77
C ASN A 107 -1.61 -26.03 5.18
N ILE A 108 -0.96 -25.09 5.87
CA ILE A 108 -0.76 -23.73 5.37
C ILE A 108 0.42 -23.80 4.40
N ARG A 109 0.13 -23.97 3.11
CA ARG A 109 1.13 -23.70 2.06
C ARG A 109 1.16 -22.19 1.83
N VAL A 110 2.25 -21.56 2.23
CA VAL A 110 2.52 -20.15 1.94
C VAL A 110 3.21 -20.09 0.57
N PRO A 111 2.60 -19.52 -0.48
CA PRO A 111 3.28 -19.38 -1.76
C PRO A 111 4.32 -18.24 -1.67
N MET A 112 5.58 -18.55 -1.96
CA MET A 112 6.60 -17.58 -2.33
C MET A 112 6.75 -17.52 -3.85
N VAL A 113 7.17 -16.36 -4.35
CA VAL A 113 7.28 -15.98 -5.77
C VAL A 113 8.23 -16.89 -6.59
N ASN A 114 9.01 -17.78 -5.95
CA ASN A 114 10.02 -18.62 -6.62
C ASN A 114 9.81 -20.15 -6.45
N GLY A 115 8.61 -20.62 -6.11
CA GLY A 115 8.25 -22.04 -6.28
C GLY A 115 8.86 -23.06 -5.30
N THR A 116 9.50 -22.62 -4.21
CA THR A 116 10.01 -23.52 -3.15
C THR A 116 9.05 -23.53 -1.96
N PHE A 117 8.64 -24.72 -1.49
CA PHE A 117 7.76 -24.90 -0.33
C PHE A 117 8.59 -25.34 0.87
N TYR A 118 8.43 -24.68 2.02
CA TYR A 118 8.86 -25.24 3.30
C TYR A 118 7.68 -25.92 3.98
N GLU A 119 7.85 -27.21 4.27
CA GLU A 119 6.92 -28.00 5.06
C GLU A 119 7.43 -28.00 6.51
N PHE A 120 6.84 -27.16 7.35
CA PHE A 120 7.17 -27.14 8.78
C PHE A 120 6.29 -28.17 9.50
N LEU A 121 6.87 -29.34 9.77
CA LEU A 121 6.31 -30.31 10.70
C LEU A 121 6.87 -30.00 12.10
N TYR A 122 6.06 -29.36 12.94
CA TYR A 122 6.34 -29.33 14.37
C TYR A 122 5.58 -30.48 15.05
N PRO A 123 6.26 -31.38 15.78
CA PRO A 123 5.61 -32.31 16.67
C PRO A 123 5.09 -31.55 17.90
N VAL A 124 3.91 -31.96 18.35
CA VAL A 124 3.07 -31.34 19.39
C VAL A 124 3.76 -31.29 20.74
#